data_AF-A0A3M7RNZ3-F1
#
_entry.id   AF-A0A3M7RNZ3-F1
#
_cell.length_a   1.000
_cell.length_b   1.000
_cell.length_c   1.000
_cell.angle_alpha   90.00
_cell.angle_beta   90.00
_cell.angle_gamma   90.00
#
_symmetry.space_group_name_H-M   'P 1'
#
loop_
_entity.id
_entity.type
_entity.pdbx_description
1 polymer ?
#
loop_
_entity_poly.entity_id
_entity_poly.type
_entity_poly.pdbx_seq_one_letter_code
_entity_poly.pdbx_strand_id
1 'polypeptide(L)'
;MEEKKKTIKRNKLLKWIEFIKWNTLGVWHSAVSFFFAYAILQSETPLGGDGKNAGSAVFGAMIFTQIFIVVHIKLLLEWHYKSYFILVGFGLSLFFYFLFCFILNSFIVPFPLTIITENQTIYWIYNFMYTKGPFWFYIFLSTVVSLIPDIIFKIIENILQMNTVKRLKQEEIEKFEKGKRMEKMEDKETDFKKVRVFYVPPGINRVIDTKVKDESMDSKKKLISSLSQKNDKMFRKSFQLHQRY
;
A
#
# COMPACT_ATOMS: atom_id res chain seq x y z
N MET A 1 26.96 -7.46 10.42
CA MET A 1 25.72 -8.00 11.05
C MET A 1 24.93 -6.96 11.86
N GLU A 2 25.54 -5.87 12.33
CA GLU A 2 24.81 -4.80 13.04
C GLU A 2 23.90 -3.95 12.14
N GLU A 3 24.27 -3.73 10.87
CA GLU A 3 23.42 -2.96 9.95
C GLU A 3 22.05 -3.63 9.68
N LYS A 4 22.00 -4.96 9.65
CA LYS A 4 20.73 -5.72 9.50
C LYS A 4 19.80 -5.56 10.71
N LYS A 5 20.31 -5.25 11.91
CA LYS A 5 19.47 -5.03 13.10
C LYS A 5 18.85 -3.63 13.12
N LYS A 6 19.51 -2.62 12.54
CA LYS A 6 18.99 -1.24 12.45
C LYS A 6 17.80 -1.11 11.49
N THR A 7 17.77 -1.89 10.41
CA THR A 7 16.62 -1.90 9.47
C THR A 7 15.36 -2.53 10.06
N ILE A 8 15.48 -3.43 11.05
CA ILE A 8 14.34 -4.05 11.76
C ILE A 8 13.69 -3.06 12.74
N LYS A 9 14.43 -2.06 13.24
CA LYS A 9 13.87 -1.02 14.13
C LYS A 9 12.89 -0.05 13.43
N ARG A 10 12.78 -0.08 12.10
CA ARG A 10 11.78 0.69 11.35
C ARG A 10 10.55 -0.18 11.04
N ASN A 11 10.04 -0.88 12.05
CA ASN A 11 8.97 -1.84 11.86
C ASN A 11 7.67 -1.10 11.53
N LYS A 12 7.27 -1.11 10.25
CA LYS A 12 6.04 -0.46 9.75
C LYS A 12 4.80 -1.08 10.41
N LEU A 13 4.90 -2.36 10.79
CA LEU A 13 3.84 -3.18 11.41
C LEU A 13 3.52 -2.80 12.87
N LEU A 14 4.41 -2.11 13.58
CA LEU A 14 4.25 -1.77 15.01
C LEU A 14 3.91 -0.30 15.27
N LYS A 15 3.67 0.49 14.22
CA LYS A 15 3.30 1.89 14.42
C LYS A 15 1.84 1.95 14.89
N TRP A 16 1.61 2.69 15.96
CA TRP A 16 0.26 2.96 16.50
C TRP A 16 -0.72 3.49 15.44
N ILE A 17 -0.20 4.19 14.43
CA ILE A 17 -0.97 4.67 13.27
C ILE A 17 -1.53 3.51 12.42
N GLU A 18 -0.74 2.45 12.20
CA GLU A 18 -1.21 1.28 11.45
C GLU A 18 -2.30 0.57 12.26
N PHE A 19 -2.11 0.42 13.57
CA PHE A 19 -3.16 -0.11 14.45
C PHE A 19 -4.47 0.67 14.35
N ILE A 20 -4.44 2.00 14.42
CA ILE A 20 -5.65 2.83 14.26
C ILE A 20 -6.27 2.63 12.88
N LYS A 21 -5.46 2.61 11.81
CA LYS A 21 -5.94 2.36 10.44
C LYS A 21 -6.71 1.04 10.35
N TRP A 22 -6.16 -0.05 10.89
CA TRP A 22 -6.83 -1.36 10.91
C TRP A 22 -8.11 -1.36 11.75
N ASN A 23 -8.12 -0.68 12.89
CA ASN A 23 -9.31 -0.57 13.74
C ASN A 23 -10.42 0.25 13.08
N THR A 24 -10.10 1.42 12.52
CA THR A 24 -11.07 2.26 11.78
C THR A 24 -11.67 1.49 10.61
N LEU A 25 -10.86 0.68 9.92
CA LEU A 25 -11.33 -0.20 8.86
C LEU A 25 -12.30 -1.26 9.39
N GLY A 26 -11.98 -1.91 10.52
CA GLY A 26 -12.88 -2.85 11.20
C GLY A 26 -14.20 -2.21 11.65
N VAL A 27 -14.15 -0.96 12.12
CA VAL A 27 -15.36 -0.18 12.48
C VAL A 27 -16.20 0.09 11.23
N TRP A 28 -15.59 0.44 10.10
CA TRP A 28 -16.29 0.59 8.82
C TRP A 28 -17.00 -0.71 8.41
N HIS A 29 -16.28 -1.84 8.39
CA HIS A 29 -16.85 -3.15 8.06
C HIS A 29 -18.03 -3.52 8.96
N SER A 30 -17.93 -3.21 10.25
CA SER A 30 -18.99 -3.44 11.23
C SER A 30 -20.20 -2.53 10.99
N ALA A 31 -19.97 -1.24 10.72
CA ALA A 31 -21.03 -0.27 10.44
C ALA A 31 -21.81 -0.64 9.18
N VAL A 32 -21.11 -0.96 8.08
CA VAL A 32 -21.73 -1.40 6.82
C VAL A 32 -22.58 -2.64 7.06
N SER A 33 -22.03 -3.67 7.71
CA SER A 33 -22.76 -4.92 7.99
C SER A 33 -24.01 -4.66 8.84
N PHE A 34 -23.92 -3.80 9.85
CA PHE A 34 -25.04 -3.45 10.72
C PHE A 34 -26.17 -2.73 9.96
N PHE A 35 -25.86 -1.66 9.22
CA PHE A 35 -26.88 -0.87 8.50
C PHE A 35 -27.53 -1.67 7.37
N PHE A 36 -26.77 -2.48 6.65
CA PHE A 36 -27.32 -3.34 5.60
C PHE A 36 -28.22 -4.43 6.18
N ALA A 37 -27.83 -5.07 7.29
CA ALA A 37 -28.66 -6.07 7.94
C ALA A 37 -29.94 -5.44 8.51
N TYR A 38 -29.83 -4.23 9.07
CA TYR A 38 -30.96 -3.48 9.58
C TYR A 38 -31.96 -3.11 8.48
N ALA A 39 -31.49 -2.64 7.32
CA ALA A 39 -32.34 -2.28 6.19
C ALA A 39 -33.15 -3.48 5.67
N ILE A 40 -32.53 -4.66 5.59
CA ILE A 40 -33.19 -5.88 5.11
C ILE A 40 -34.22 -6.40 6.13
N LEU A 41 -33.89 -6.38 7.42
CA LEU A 41 -34.83 -6.82 8.47
C LEU A 41 -35.95 -5.82 8.75
N GLN A 42 -35.80 -4.53 8.42
CA GLN A 42 -36.94 -3.61 8.41
C GLN A 42 -37.95 -3.97 7.31
N SER A 43 -37.47 -4.38 6.13
CA SER A 43 -38.36 -4.78 5.03
C SER A 43 -39.02 -6.14 5.23
N GLU A 44 -38.38 -7.03 5.98
CA GLU A 44 -38.88 -8.36 6.34
C GLU A 44 -39.21 -8.35 7.84
N THR A 45 -40.40 -7.89 8.24
CA THR A 45 -40.85 -7.99 9.64
C THR A 45 -40.58 -9.41 10.13
N PRO A 46 -39.74 -9.64 11.16
CA PRO A 46 -39.50 -10.97 11.71
C PRO A 46 -40.67 -11.36 12.62
N LEU A 47 -41.89 -11.29 12.08
CA LEU A 47 -43.07 -11.92 12.63
C LEU A 47 -43.09 -13.32 12.05
N GLY A 48 -42.21 -14.19 12.57
CA GLY A 48 -42.59 -15.60 12.63
C GLY A 48 -43.97 -15.64 13.29
N GLY A 49 -44.91 -16.39 12.72
CA GLY A 49 -46.31 -16.44 13.18
C GLY A 49 -46.51 -16.78 14.67
N ASP A 50 -45.44 -17.10 15.38
CA ASP A 50 -45.42 -17.51 16.79
C ASP A 50 -44.99 -16.39 17.77
N GLY A 51 -44.77 -15.14 17.32
CA GLY A 51 -44.44 -14.01 18.21
C GLY A 51 -43.12 -14.14 18.98
N LYS A 52 -42.25 -15.10 18.61
CA LYS A 52 -40.93 -15.30 19.22
C LYS A 52 -39.89 -14.36 18.60
N ASN A 53 -38.95 -13.92 19.43
CA ASN A 53 -37.82 -13.02 19.16
C ASN A 53 -36.77 -13.57 18.16
N ALA A 54 -37.19 -14.20 17.05
CA ALA A 54 -36.30 -14.71 16.03
C ALA A 54 -35.51 -13.59 15.32
N GLY A 55 -36.01 -12.34 15.35
CA GLY A 55 -35.37 -11.20 14.70
C GLY A 55 -33.94 -10.90 15.18
N SER A 56 -33.65 -10.97 16.48
CA SER A 56 -32.32 -10.61 17.01
C SER A 56 -31.27 -11.68 16.74
N ALA A 57 -31.66 -12.96 16.80
CA ALA A 57 -30.77 -14.08 16.50
C ALA A 57 -30.48 -14.19 14.99
N VAL A 58 -31.49 -13.95 14.14
CA VAL A 58 -31.32 -13.85 12.68
C VAL A 58 -30.41 -12.67 12.34
N PHE A 59 -30.61 -11.52 12.97
CA PHE A 59 -29.74 -10.34 12.78
C PHE A 59 -28.27 -10.63 13.12
N GLY A 60 -28.02 -11.26 14.27
CA GLY A 60 -26.66 -11.66 14.67
C GLY A 60 -26.02 -12.64 13.69
N ALA A 61 -26.78 -13.63 13.22
CA ALA A 61 -26.30 -14.59 12.23
C ALA A 61 -25.98 -13.92 10.88
N MET A 62 -26.81 -12.97 10.43
CA MET A 62 -26.58 -12.22 9.19
C MET A 62 -25.26 -11.42 9.21
N ILE A 63 -25.01 -10.70 10.31
CA ILE A 63 -23.78 -9.92 10.47
C ILE A 63 -22.57 -10.87 10.55
N PHE A 64 -22.69 -11.96 11.30
CA PHE A 64 -21.60 -12.92 11.46
C PHE A 64 -21.17 -13.56 10.13
N THR A 65 -22.13 -14.07 9.34
CA THR A 65 -21.84 -14.62 8.01
C THR A 65 -21.24 -13.58 7.08
N GLN A 66 -21.71 -12.34 7.15
CA GLN A 66 -21.19 -11.28 6.30
C GLN A 66 -19.73 -10.92 6.64
N ILE A 67 -19.41 -10.74 7.93
CA ILE A 67 -18.04 -10.47 8.37
C ILE A 67 -17.12 -11.63 7.99
N PHE A 68 -17.58 -12.87 8.17
CA PHE A 68 -16.82 -14.05 7.79
C PHE A 68 -16.43 -14.02 6.30
N ILE A 69 -17.41 -13.77 5.42
CA ILE A 69 -17.18 -13.69 3.97
C ILE A 69 -16.23 -12.54 3.61
N VAL A 70 -16.44 -11.34 4.17
CA VAL A 70 -15.57 -10.17 3.92
C VAL A 70 -14.13 -10.47 4.32
N VAL A 71 -13.91 -11.04 5.51
CA VAL A 71 -12.57 -11.39 6.00
C VAL A 71 -11.93 -12.46 5.12
N HIS A 72 -12.68 -13.46 4.66
CA HIS A 72 -12.18 -14.50 3.77
C HIS A 72 -11.76 -13.94 2.41
N ILE A 73 -12.58 -13.09 1.79
CA ILE A 73 -12.26 -12.46 0.50
C ILE A 73 -11.08 -11.50 0.68
N LYS A 74 -11.06 -10.69 1.74
CA LYS A 74 -9.95 -9.79 2.05
C LYS A 74 -8.64 -10.55 2.20
N LEU A 75 -8.66 -11.65 2.93
CA LEU A 75 -7.48 -12.49 3.13
C LEU A 75 -7.02 -13.12 1.81
N LEU A 76 -7.95 -13.56 0.97
CA LEU A 76 -7.66 -14.07 -0.37
C LEU A 76 -7.03 -13.00 -1.29
N LEU A 77 -7.43 -11.74 -1.15
CA LEU A 77 -6.89 -10.60 -1.91
C LEU A 77 -5.52 -10.12 -1.41
N GLU A 78 -5.22 -10.31 -0.12
CA GLU A 78 -3.92 -9.95 0.45
C GLU A 78 -2.83 -10.97 0.08
N TRP A 79 -3.21 -12.21 -0.20
CA TRP A 79 -2.25 -13.26 -0.49
C TRP A 79 -1.62 -13.10 -1.88
N HIS A 80 -0.34 -12.72 -1.91
CA HIS A 80 0.42 -12.43 -3.13
C HIS A 80 0.80 -13.69 -3.95
N TYR A 81 0.81 -14.88 -3.32
CA TYR A 81 1.17 -16.16 -3.95
C TYR A 81 -0.08 -16.99 -4.22
N LYS A 82 -0.64 -16.87 -5.42
CA LYS A 82 -1.77 -17.69 -5.87
C LYS A 82 -1.29 -19.08 -6.31
N SER A 83 -0.90 -19.91 -5.35
CA SER A 83 -0.76 -21.35 -5.61
C SER A 83 -2.16 -21.98 -5.64
N TYR A 84 -2.41 -22.88 -6.60
CA TYR A 84 -3.69 -23.59 -6.72
C TYR A 84 -4.08 -24.30 -5.40
N PHE A 85 -3.11 -24.83 -4.66
CA PHE A 85 -3.34 -25.48 -3.36
C PHE A 85 -3.92 -24.52 -2.30
N ILE A 86 -3.49 -23.26 -2.31
CA ILE A 86 -4.00 -22.25 -1.36
C ILE A 86 -5.45 -21.92 -1.70
N LEU A 87 -5.76 -21.74 -2.99
CA LEU A 87 -7.13 -21.46 -3.42
C LEU A 87 -8.09 -22.60 -3.04
N VAL A 88 -7.67 -23.85 -3.23
CA VAL A 88 -8.44 -25.04 -2.81
C VAL A 88 -8.62 -25.06 -1.29
N GLY A 89 -7.57 -24.75 -0.51
CA GLY A 89 -7.67 -24.66 0.95
C GLY A 89 -8.66 -23.59 1.43
N PHE A 90 -8.68 -22.42 0.78
CA PHE A 90 -9.68 -21.37 1.06
C PHE A 90 -11.10 -21.82 0.72
N GLY A 91 -11.29 -22.43 -0.45
CA GLY A 91 -12.58 -22.95 -0.86
C GLY A 91 -13.10 -24.01 0.11
N LEU A 92 -12.22 -24.91 0.57
CA LEU A 92 -12.55 -25.94 1.54
C LEU A 92 -12.91 -25.35 2.90
N SER A 93 -12.18 -24.34 3.38
CA SER A 93 -12.48 -23.66 4.65
C SER A 93 -13.83 -22.93 4.60
N LEU A 94 -14.13 -22.26 3.49
CA LEU A 94 -15.41 -21.61 3.26
C LEU A 94 -16.56 -22.63 3.22
N PHE A 95 -16.39 -23.72 2.48
CA PHE A 95 -17.37 -24.80 2.41
C PHE A 95 -17.62 -25.44 3.79
N PHE A 96 -16.55 -25.71 4.53
CA PHE A 96 -16.63 -26.31 5.86
C PHE A 96 -17.34 -25.38 6.85
N TYR A 97 -17.16 -24.06 6.74
CA TYR A 97 -17.90 -23.08 7.53
C TYR A 97 -19.42 -23.18 7.29
N PHE A 98 -19.85 -23.14 6.03
CA PHE A 98 -21.28 -23.24 5.70
C PHE A 98 -21.87 -24.57 6.16
N LEU A 99 -21.15 -25.67 5.94
CA LEU A 99 -21.55 -27.01 6.37
C LEU A 99 -21.68 -27.10 7.90
N PHE A 100 -20.71 -26.57 8.62
CA PHE A 100 -20.69 -26.57 10.08
C PHE A 100 -21.84 -25.74 10.67
N CYS A 101 -22.04 -24.52 10.16
CA CYS A 101 -23.19 -23.69 10.55
C CYS A 101 -24.51 -24.39 10.24
N PHE A 102 -24.63 -25.05 9.09
CA PHE A 102 -25.84 -25.79 8.73
C PHE A 102 -26.12 -26.96 9.68
N ILE A 103 -25.12 -27.83 9.92
CA ILE A 103 -25.26 -29.02 10.77
C ILE A 103 -25.57 -28.63 12.21
N LEU A 104 -24.81 -27.68 12.78
CA LEU A 104 -24.99 -27.27 14.18
C LEU A 104 -26.36 -26.62 14.45
N ASN A 105 -26.94 -25.96 13.46
CA ASN A 105 -28.25 -25.30 13.62
C ASN A 105 -29.42 -26.20 13.20
N SER A 106 -29.15 -27.30 12.48
CA SER A 106 -30.18 -28.27 12.05
C SER A 106 -30.37 -29.40 13.06
N PHE A 107 -29.35 -29.74 13.82
CA PHE A 107 -29.41 -30.81 14.82
C PHE A 107 -29.73 -30.26 16.21
N ILE A 108 -30.80 -30.77 16.84
CA ILE A 108 -31.04 -30.58 18.27
C ILE A 108 -30.10 -31.56 18.99
N VAL A 109 -28.99 -31.05 19.51
CA VAL A 109 -27.99 -31.88 20.20
C VAL A 109 -28.47 -32.17 21.62
N PRO A 110 -28.59 -33.44 22.07
CA PRO A 110 -28.85 -33.74 23.47
C PRO A 110 -27.52 -33.69 24.27
N PHE A 111 -27.50 -32.90 25.36
CA PHE A 111 -26.57 -32.84 26.52
C PHE A 111 -25.05 -33.03 26.25
N PRO A 112 -24.11 -32.15 26.67
CA PRO A 112 -24.16 -30.90 27.46
C PRO A 112 -24.19 -29.60 26.63
N LEU A 113 -24.29 -29.70 25.30
CA LEU A 113 -24.38 -28.53 24.39
C LEU A 113 -25.74 -27.80 24.50
N THR A 114 -26.73 -28.41 25.16
CA THR A 114 -28.08 -27.86 25.40
C THR A 114 -28.07 -26.55 26.19
N ILE A 115 -27.04 -26.31 27.01
CA ILE A 115 -26.90 -25.08 27.80
C ILE A 115 -26.75 -23.84 26.89
N ILE A 116 -26.24 -24.00 25.66
CA ILE A 116 -26.09 -22.91 24.68
C ILE A 116 -27.37 -22.73 23.83
N THR A 117 -28.27 -23.71 23.84
CA THR A 117 -29.49 -23.77 23.00
C THR A 117 -30.78 -23.80 23.83
N GLU A 118 -30.71 -23.41 25.11
CA GLU A 118 -31.79 -23.53 26.10
C GLU A 118 -33.10 -22.87 25.64
N ASN A 119 -33.04 -21.82 24.82
CA ASN A 119 -34.22 -21.14 24.28
C ASN A 119 -34.64 -21.56 22.85
N GLN A 120 -33.97 -22.53 22.21
CA GLN A 120 -34.22 -22.95 20.82
C GLN A 120 -34.26 -21.80 19.80
N THR A 121 -33.86 -20.59 20.19
CA THR A 121 -33.98 -19.39 19.37
C THR A 121 -33.06 -19.43 18.16
N ILE A 122 -31.97 -20.19 18.23
CA ILE A 122 -30.96 -20.32 17.18
C ILE A 122 -31.26 -21.50 16.23
N TYR A 123 -32.21 -22.37 16.62
CA TYR A 123 -32.58 -23.54 15.83
C TYR A 123 -33.11 -23.13 14.45
N TRP A 124 -32.61 -23.79 13.40
CA TRP A 124 -33.04 -23.61 12.01
C TRP A 124 -32.82 -22.21 11.39
N ILE A 125 -32.19 -21.27 12.11
CA ILE A 125 -31.99 -19.89 11.62
C ILE A 125 -31.22 -19.84 10.29
N TYR A 126 -30.12 -20.59 10.17
CA TYR A 126 -29.30 -20.56 8.96
C TYR A 126 -30.03 -21.13 7.74
N ASN A 127 -30.83 -22.18 7.92
CA ASN A 127 -31.71 -22.70 6.88
C ASN A 127 -32.71 -21.63 6.42
N PHE A 128 -33.39 -21.01 7.39
CA PHE A 128 -34.34 -19.92 7.11
C PHE A 128 -33.67 -18.78 6.34
N MET A 129 -32.48 -18.34 6.75
CA MET A 129 -31.75 -17.25 6.09
C MET A 129 -31.28 -17.60 4.68
N TYR A 130 -30.69 -18.77 4.46
CA TYR A 130 -30.15 -19.15 3.15
C TYR A 130 -31.24 -19.37 2.09
N THR A 131 -32.46 -19.69 2.49
CA THR A 131 -33.59 -19.79 1.55
C THR A 131 -34.13 -18.41 1.15
N LYS A 132 -33.84 -17.34 1.89
CA LYS A 132 -34.30 -15.98 1.57
C LYS A 132 -33.45 -15.37 0.45
N GLY A 133 -34.08 -15.01 -0.67
CA GLY A 133 -33.44 -14.26 -1.76
C GLY A 133 -32.75 -12.95 -1.32
N PRO A 134 -33.39 -12.10 -0.49
CA PRO A 134 -32.80 -10.85 -0.02
C PRO A 134 -31.50 -11.04 0.79
N PHE A 135 -31.33 -12.19 1.43
CA PHE A 135 -30.11 -12.49 2.18
C PHE A 135 -28.88 -12.59 1.27
N TRP A 136 -29.00 -13.23 0.11
CA TRP A 136 -27.89 -13.33 -0.85
C TRP A 136 -27.54 -11.98 -1.45
N PHE A 137 -28.55 -11.15 -1.74
CA PHE A 137 -28.33 -9.78 -2.19
C PHE A 137 -27.63 -8.94 -1.12
N TYR A 138 -28.05 -9.08 0.14
CA TYR A 138 -27.38 -8.49 1.29
C TYR A 138 -25.90 -8.86 1.34
N ILE A 139 -25.56 -10.15 1.28
CA ILE A 139 -24.17 -10.62 1.31
C ILE A 139 -23.37 -10.01 0.16
N PHE A 140 -23.89 -10.06 -1.06
CA PHE A 140 -23.18 -9.54 -2.23
C PHE A 140 -22.94 -8.02 -2.12
N LEU A 141 -24.00 -7.26 -1.90
CA LEU A 141 -23.94 -5.80 -1.92
C LEU A 141 -23.13 -5.25 -0.74
N SER A 142 -23.35 -5.77 0.47
CA SER A 142 -22.59 -5.35 1.64
C SER A 142 -21.11 -5.76 1.55
N THR A 143 -20.79 -6.87 0.88
CA THR A 143 -19.39 -7.27 0.61
C THR A 143 -18.70 -6.26 -0.29
N VAL A 144 -19.34 -5.90 -1.41
CA VAL A 144 -18.78 -4.91 -2.34
C VAL A 144 -18.54 -3.58 -1.62
N VAL A 145 -19.51 -3.07 -0.87
CA VAL A 145 -19.39 -1.79 -0.15
C VAL A 145 -18.30 -1.84 0.93
N SER A 146 -18.21 -2.95 1.66
CA SER A 146 -17.16 -3.16 2.66
C SER A 146 -15.76 -3.15 2.06
N LEU A 147 -15.55 -3.73 0.87
CA LEU A 147 -14.23 -3.84 0.24
C LEU A 147 -13.72 -2.55 -0.41
N ILE A 148 -14.57 -1.59 -0.73
CA ILE A 148 -14.17 -0.33 -1.40
C ILE A 148 -13.05 0.41 -0.65
N PRO A 149 -13.17 0.76 0.64
CA PRO A 149 -12.10 1.47 1.34
C PRO A 149 -10.82 0.64 1.47
N ASP A 150 -10.93 -0.69 1.63
CA ASP A 150 -9.78 -1.59 1.69
C ASP A 150 -8.94 -1.47 0.40
N ILE A 151 -9.59 -1.50 -0.76
CA ILE A 151 -8.93 -1.39 -2.07
C ILE A 151 -8.31 -0.01 -2.25
N ILE A 152 -9.04 1.06 -1.89
CA ILE A 152 -8.54 2.44 -2.00
C ILE A 152 -7.27 2.63 -1.17
N PHE A 153 -7.28 2.21 0.10
CA PHE A 153 -6.10 2.32 0.97
C PHE A 153 -4.92 1.52 0.44
N LYS A 154 -5.17 0.32 -0.10
CA LYS A 154 -4.12 -0.51 -0.71
C LYS A 154 -3.52 0.15 -1.96
N ILE A 155 -4.33 0.77 -2.80
CA ILE A 155 -3.87 1.51 -3.99
C ILE A 155 -3.02 2.71 -3.57
N ILE A 156 -3.48 3.53 -2.62
CA ILE A 156 -2.74 4.69 -2.13
C ILE A 156 -1.39 4.25 -1.55
N GLU A 157 -1.37 3.19 -0.75
CA GLU A 157 -0.13 2.67 -0.18
C GLU A 157 0.84 2.20 -1.27
N ASN A 158 0.35 1.50 -2.29
CA ASN A 158 1.17 1.07 -3.43
C ASN A 158 1.74 2.26 -4.21
N ILE A 159 0.95 3.31 -4.46
CA ILE A 159 1.40 4.53 -5.14
C ILE A 159 2.50 5.24 -4.33
N LEU A 160 2.30 5.37 -3.01
CA LEU A 160 3.28 6.01 -2.12
C LEU A 160 4.60 5.24 -2.06
N GLN A 161 4.54 3.91 -2.00
CA GLN A 161 5.73 3.05 -2.03
C GLN A 161 6.45 3.16 -3.37
N MET A 162 5.72 3.11 -4.49
CA MET A 162 6.27 3.29 -5.84
C MET A 162 7.01 4.63 -5.99
N ASN A 163 6.43 5.73 -5.51
CA ASN A 163 7.05 7.05 -5.58
C ASN A 163 8.35 7.14 -4.77
N THR A 164 8.39 6.50 -3.60
CA THR A 164 9.58 6.45 -2.75
C THR A 164 10.71 5.67 -3.43
N VAL A 165 10.40 4.50 -4.00
CA VAL A 165 11.39 3.65 -4.70
C VAL A 165 11.95 4.37 -5.94
N LYS A 166 11.10 5.07 -6.71
CA LYS A 166 11.54 5.85 -7.87
C LYS A 166 12.53 6.95 -7.48
N ARG A 167 12.27 7.67 -6.39
CA ARG A 167 13.17 8.73 -5.89
C ARG A 167 14.54 8.19 -5.47
N LEU A 168 14.56 7.09 -4.71
CA LEU A 168 15.81 6.48 -4.26
C LEU A 168 16.67 5.99 -5.44
N LYS A 169 16.04 5.35 -6.43
CA LYS A 169 16.74 4.94 -7.66
C LYS A 169 17.31 6.14 -8.42
N GLN A 170 16.58 7.25 -8.49
CA GLN A 170 17.06 8.47 -9.15
C GLN A 170 18.28 9.06 -8.41
N GLU A 171 18.23 9.13 -7.09
CA GLU A 171 19.33 9.61 -6.26
C GLU A 171 20.60 8.73 -6.39
N GLU A 172 20.44 7.40 -6.48
CA GLU A 172 21.54 6.47 -6.75
C GLU A 172 22.15 6.69 -8.14
N ILE A 173 21.34 6.90 -9.17
CA ILE A 173 21.80 7.20 -10.53
C ILE A 173 22.59 8.52 -10.56
N GLU A 174 22.09 9.57 -9.92
CA GLU A 174 22.79 10.86 -9.85
C GLU A 174 24.13 10.77 -9.12
N LYS A 175 24.19 10.00 -8.02
CA LYS A 175 25.45 9.74 -7.30
C LYS A 175 26.43 8.96 -8.17
N PHE A 176 25.96 7.95 -8.88
CA PHE A 176 26.77 7.16 -9.79
C PHE A 176 27.32 8.00 -10.95
N GLU A 177 26.50 8.85 -11.57
CA GLU A 177 26.94 9.77 -12.63
C GLU A 177 27.96 10.79 -12.12
N LYS A 178 27.74 11.37 -10.93
CA LYS A 178 28.71 12.28 -10.31
C LYS A 178 30.03 11.58 -10.03
N GLY A 179 30.01 10.35 -9.52
CA GLY A 179 31.20 9.52 -9.32
C GLY A 179 32.01 9.34 -10.61
N LYS A 180 31.35 8.89 -11.69
CA LYS A 180 32.00 8.75 -13.02
C LYS A 180 32.56 10.06 -13.56
N ARG A 181 31.91 11.20 -13.29
CA ARG A 181 32.40 12.51 -13.73
C ARG A 181 33.65 12.95 -12.96
N MET A 182 33.71 12.67 -11.66
CA MET A 182 34.86 12.99 -10.82
C MET A 182 36.09 12.16 -11.22
N GLU A 183 35.92 10.85 -11.42
CA GLU A 183 36.98 9.96 -11.91
C GLU A 183 37.58 10.46 -13.24
N LYS A 184 36.71 10.86 -14.18
CA LYS A 184 37.14 11.41 -15.48
C LYS A 184 37.85 12.77 -15.38
N MET A 185 37.61 13.55 -14.32
CA MET A 185 38.34 14.81 -14.09
C MET A 185 39.73 14.53 -13.48
N GLU A 186 39.83 13.53 -12.60
CA GLU A 186 41.07 13.11 -11.96
C GLU A 186 42.05 12.49 -12.97
N ASP A 187 41.54 11.66 -13.89
CA ASP A 187 42.32 11.12 -15.03
C ASP A 187 42.86 12.24 -15.93
N LYS A 188 42.04 13.26 -16.22
CA LYS A 188 42.49 14.42 -16.99
C LYS A 188 43.53 15.24 -16.24
N GLU A 189 43.37 15.45 -14.94
CA GLU A 189 44.33 16.22 -14.15
C GLU A 189 45.69 15.51 -14.04
N THR A 190 45.68 14.19 -13.90
CA THR A 190 46.90 13.36 -13.90
C THR A 190 47.59 13.37 -15.26
N ASP A 191 46.86 13.28 -16.36
CA ASP A 191 47.41 13.46 -17.72
C ASP A 191 48.02 14.86 -17.92
N PHE A 192 47.32 15.91 -17.48
CA PHE A 192 47.84 17.29 -17.57
C PHE A 192 49.09 17.51 -16.70
N LYS A 193 49.18 16.87 -15.53
CA LYS A 193 50.39 16.89 -14.69
C LYS A 193 51.52 16.13 -15.38
N LYS A 194 51.25 14.97 -15.98
CA LYS A 194 52.23 14.19 -16.75
C LYS A 194 52.79 15.01 -17.91
N VAL A 195 51.94 15.61 -18.76
CA VAL A 195 52.37 16.46 -19.88
C VAL A 195 53.23 17.65 -19.41
N ARG A 196 52.87 18.30 -18.30
CA ARG A 196 53.69 19.40 -17.73
C ARG A 196 55.06 18.94 -17.23
N VAL A 197 55.19 17.70 -16.74
CA VAL A 197 56.49 17.15 -16.31
C VAL A 197 57.36 16.77 -17.52
N PHE A 198 56.78 16.40 -18.66
CA PHE A 198 57.51 15.97 -19.86
C PHE A 198 57.98 17.11 -20.80
N TYR A 199 57.65 18.37 -20.55
CA TYR A 199 58.05 19.49 -21.42
C TYR A 199 58.60 20.69 -20.63
N VAL A 200 59.92 20.71 -20.41
CA VAL A 200 60.67 21.93 -20.06
C VAL A 200 61.81 22.09 -21.07
N PRO A 201 61.65 22.96 -22.09
CA PRO A 201 62.71 23.27 -23.03
C PRO A 201 63.79 24.11 -22.32
N PRO A 202 65.08 23.72 -22.38
CA PRO A 202 66.14 24.56 -21.86
C PRO A 202 66.40 25.70 -22.86
N GLY A 203 66.31 26.96 -22.41
CA GLY A 203 66.95 28.07 -23.14
C GLY A 203 66.15 29.34 -23.44
N ILE A 204 65.03 29.65 -22.78
CA ILE A 204 64.37 30.95 -22.98
C ILE A 204 64.31 31.74 -21.66
N ASN A 205 65.33 32.59 -21.46
CA ASN A 205 65.19 33.77 -20.61
C ASN A 205 64.28 34.76 -21.33
N ARG A 206 63.03 34.89 -20.88
CA ARG A 206 62.24 36.07 -21.17
C ARG A 206 61.44 36.44 -19.93
N VAL A 207 61.69 37.66 -19.46
CA VAL A 207 60.82 38.41 -18.56
C VAL A 207 59.42 38.37 -19.16
N ILE A 208 58.49 37.66 -18.51
CA ILE A 208 57.06 37.78 -18.81
C ILE A 208 56.51 38.67 -17.71
N ASP A 209 56.31 39.93 -18.08
CA ASP A 209 55.55 40.90 -17.32
C ASP A 209 54.25 40.27 -16.80
N THR A 210 53.86 40.65 -15.60
CA THR A 210 52.66 40.27 -14.84
C THR A 210 51.32 40.54 -15.56
N LYS A 211 51.32 40.96 -16.84
CA LYS A 211 50.15 41.31 -17.64
C LYS A 211 49.31 40.11 -18.14
N VAL A 212 49.88 38.91 -18.24
CA VAL A 212 49.15 37.70 -18.73
C VAL A 212 48.18 37.15 -17.67
N LYS A 213 48.41 37.47 -16.39
CA LYS A 213 47.57 36.97 -15.28
C LYS A 213 46.21 37.67 -15.23
N ASP A 214 46.13 38.91 -15.71
CA ASP A 214 44.89 39.70 -15.72
C ASP A 214 43.98 39.39 -16.92
N GLU A 215 44.53 39.21 -18.13
CA GLU A 215 43.73 38.82 -19.31
C GLU A 215 43.11 37.41 -19.18
N SER A 216 43.82 36.50 -18.51
CA SER A 216 43.32 35.16 -18.16
C SER A 216 42.20 35.20 -17.12
N MET A 217 42.32 36.08 -16.13
CA MET A 217 41.27 36.26 -15.11
C MET A 217 40.03 36.94 -15.70
N ASP A 218 40.19 37.93 -16.57
CA ASP A 218 39.09 38.65 -17.19
C ASP A 218 38.35 37.79 -18.23
N SER A 219 39.09 36.98 -18.99
CA SER A 219 38.51 35.96 -19.88
C SER A 219 37.75 34.89 -19.11
N LYS A 220 38.29 34.42 -17.96
CA LYS A 220 37.57 33.49 -17.07
C LYS A 220 36.32 34.11 -16.46
N LYS A 221 36.36 35.37 -16.03
CA LYS A 221 35.18 36.10 -15.52
C LYS A 221 34.11 36.28 -16.59
N LYS A 222 34.49 36.63 -17.83
CA LYS A 222 33.56 36.69 -18.97
C LYS A 222 32.94 35.32 -19.27
N LEU A 223 33.72 34.25 -19.27
CA LEU A 223 33.21 32.90 -19.49
C LEU A 223 32.23 32.47 -18.39
N ILE A 224 32.55 32.72 -17.12
CA ILE A 224 31.68 32.42 -15.97
C ILE A 224 30.39 33.24 -16.03
N SER A 225 30.45 34.53 -16.40
CA SER A 225 29.25 35.37 -16.57
C SER A 225 28.35 34.87 -17.70
N SER A 226 28.95 34.44 -18.82
CA SER A 226 28.21 33.87 -19.96
C SER A 226 27.58 32.52 -19.64
N LEU A 227 28.25 31.69 -18.83
CA LEU A 227 27.73 30.39 -18.37
C LEU A 227 26.61 30.56 -17.35
N SER A 228 26.72 31.54 -16.44
CA SER A 228 25.66 31.91 -15.50
C SER A 228 24.41 32.41 -16.24
N GLN A 229 24.57 33.31 -17.22
CA GLN A 229 23.45 33.84 -18.01
C GLN A 229 22.79 32.77 -18.90
N LYS A 230 23.57 31.81 -19.42
CA LYS A 230 23.05 30.68 -20.21
C LYS A 230 22.29 29.68 -19.33
N ASN A 231 22.77 29.40 -18.12
CA ASN A 231 22.06 28.57 -17.15
C ASN A 231 20.75 29.22 -16.71
N ASP A 232 20.72 30.55 -16.47
CA ASP A 232 19.50 31.24 -16.03
C ASP A 232 18.42 31.27 -17.15
N LYS A 233 18.83 31.41 -18.41
CA LYS A 233 17.93 31.24 -19.57
C LYS A 233 17.41 29.80 -19.71
N MET A 234 18.25 28.79 -19.46
CA MET A 234 17.85 27.39 -19.52
C MET A 234 16.86 27.04 -18.40
N PHE A 235 17.09 27.54 -17.18
CA PHE A 235 16.20 27.39 -16.04
C PHE A 235 14.86 28.09 -16.23
N ARG A 236 14.83 29.31 -16.79
CA ARG A 236 13.56 29.98 -17.12
C ARG A 236 12.78 29.23 -18.21
N LYS A 237 13.47 28.65 -19.19
CA LYS A 237 12.83 27.87 -20.27
C LYS A 237 12.28 26.53 -19.75
N SER A 238 12.96 25.85 -18.83
CA SER A 238 12.45 24.64 -18.18
C SER A 238 11.29 24.93 -17.22
N PHE A 239 11.31 26.08 -16.53
CA PHE A 239 10.20 26.51 -15.67
C PHE A 239 8.93 26.87 -16.47
N GLN A 240 9.07 27.51 -17.64
CA GLN A 240 7.93 27.80 -18.53
C GLN A 240 7.33 26.55 -19.19
N LEU A 241 8.13 25.50 -19.42
CA LEU A 241 7.64 24.21 -19.91
C LEU A 241 6.85 23.43 -18.85
N HIS A 242 7.08 23.71 -17.56
CA HIS A 242 6.37 23.06 -16.45
C HIS A 242 5.05 23.73 -16.05
N GLN A 243 4.80 24.96 -16.51
CA GLN A 243 3.51 25.67 -16.30
C GLN A 243 2.50 25.49 -17.45
N ARG A 244 2.83 24.70 -18.48
CA ARG A 244 1.96 24.42 -19.64
C ARG A 244 1.37 22.99 -19.67
N TYR A 245 1.49 22.23 -18.58
CA TYR A 245 0.84 20.93 -18.39
C TYR A 245 0.05 20.93 -17.08
#